data_AF-A0A8C3GW67-F1
#
_entry.id   AF-A0A8C3GW67-F1
#
_cell.length_a   1.000
_cell.length_b   1.000
_cell.length_c   1.000
_cell.angle_alpha   90.00
_cell.angle_beta   90.00
_cell.angle_gamma   90.00
#
_symmetry.space_group_name_H-M   'P 1'
#
loop_
_entity.id
_entity.type
_entity.pdbx_description
1 polymer ?
#
loop_
_entity_poly.entity_id
_entity_poly.type
_entity_poly.pdbx_seq_one_letter_code
_entity_poly.pdbx_strand_id
1 'polypeptide(L)'
;MRVKVLSRNPDDYVRDTKLDLQRVPRNYDPALHPFEVAREYVRALNATKLERVFAKPFLSSLDGHRDGVNCMAKHPKSLSTVLSGACDGEVGDDKTVKQWKMESPEYGEEEEPIHTILGKTVYTGIDHHWKEPVFATCGHQVDIWDEQRTSPKCSLTWGFDSISSVKFNPIEVMLVLHV
;
A
#
# COMPACT_ATOMS: atom_id res chain seq x y z
N MET A 1 -11.20 -60.25 43.03
CA MET A 1 -10.32 -59.06 42.92
C MET A 1 -10.14 -58.74 41.44
N ARG A 2 -10.45 -57.53 40.96
CA ARG A 2 -10.22 -57.12 39.56
C ARG A 2 -9.10 -56.08 39.55
N VAL A 3 -7.96 -56.44 38.97
CA VAL A 3 -6.81 -55.54 38.80
C VAL A 3 -6.84 -55.00 37.37
N LYS A 4 -6.78 -53.67 37.21
CA LYS A 4 -6.59 -53.01 35.91
C LYS A 4 -5.29 -52.22 35.97
N VAL A 5 -4.47 -52.35 34.93
CA VAL A 5 -3.17 -51.68 34.80
C VAL A 5 -3.19 -50.83 33.54
N LEU A 6 -2.45 -49.72 33.53
CA LEU A 6 -2.26 -48.90 32.33
C LEU A 6 -1.49 -49.72 31.28
N SER A 7 -2.11 -49.94 30.12
CA SER A 7 -1.48 -50.54 28.95
C SER A 7 -1.44 -49.51 27.82
N ARG A 8 -0.30 -49.38 27.14
CA ARG A 8 -0.13 -48.49 25.98
C ARG A 8 0.23 -49.35 24.76
N ASN A 9 -0.61 -49.36 23.74
CA ASN A 9 -0.33 -50.06 22.49
C ASN A 9 0.61 -49.19 21.62
N PRO A 10 1.80 -49.68 21.19
CA PRO A 10 2.72 -48.90 20.35
C PRO A 10 2.10 -48.40 19.03
N ASP A 11 1.17 -49.16 18.45
CA ASP A 11 0.51 -48.80 17.18
C ASP A 11 -0.27 -47.48 17.27
N ASP A 12 -0.73 -47.10 18.47
CA ASP A 12 -1.48 -45.85 18.66
C ASP A 12 -0.59 -44.59 18.64
N TYR A 13 0.72 -44.75 18.84
CA TYR A 13 1.70 -43.66 18.97
C TYR A 13 2.71 -43.60 17.82
N VAL A 14 2.81 -44.66 17.02
CA VAL A 14 3.69 -44.76 15.86
C VAL A 14 2.91 -44.44 14.58
N ARG A 15 3.61 -44.01 13.53
CA ARG A 15 3.01 -43.79 12.21
C ARG A 15 2.87 -45.12 11.48
N ASP A 16 1.72 -45.38 10.90
CA ASP A 16 1.47 -46.58 10.10
C ASP A 16 2.27 -46.55 8.79
N THR A 17 2.35 -45.38 8.13
CA THR A 17 3.17 -45.18 6.93
C THR A 17 4.14 -44.00 7.06
N LYS A 18 5.17 -43.95 6.20
CA LYS A 18 6.17 -42.87 6.22
C LYS A 18 5.60 -41.49 5.87
N LEU A 19 4.51 -41.46 5.10
CA LEU A 19 3.86 -40.23 4.66
C LEU A 19 2.85 -39.70 5.70
N ASP A 20 2.48 -40.53 6.68
CA ASP A 20 1.52 -40.14 7.71
C ASP A 20 2.12 -39.17 8.72
N LEU A 21 1.24 -38.35 9.29
CA LEU A 21 1.56 -37.43 10.38
C LEU A 21 1.73 -38.19 11.69
N GLN A 22 2.70 -37.77 12.50
CA GLN A 22 2.86 -38.34 13.84
C GLN A 22 1.68 -37.94 14.73
N ARG A 23 1.03 -38.93 15.32
CA ARG A 23 0.02 -38.70 16.35
C ARG A 23 0.71 -38.26 17.64
N VAL A 24 0.39 -37.05 18.11
CA VAL A 24 0.90 -36.51 19.37
C VAL A 24 -0.28 -36.33 20.33
N PRO A 25 -0.47 -37.25 21.30
CA PRO A 25 -1.53 -37.10 22.30
C PRO A 25 -1.23 -35.90 23.20
N ARG A 26 -2.26 -35.09 23.48
CA ARG A 26 -2.15 -33.92 24.35
C ARG A 26 -3.01 -34.13 25.59
N ASN A 27 -2.43 -33.87 26.76
CA ASN A 27 -3.17 -33.76 28.01
C ASN A 27 -3.16 -32.28 28.43
N TYR A 28 -4.32 -31.72 28.75
CA TYR A 28 -4.49 -30.28 29.07
C TYR A 28 -4.54 -30.00 30.58
N ASP A 29 -4.26 -30.98 31.43
CA ASP A 29 -4.19 -30.80 32.87
C ASP A 29 -3.14 -29.72 33.24
N PRO A 30 -3.54 -28.62 33.93
CA PRO A 30 -2.63 -27.55 34.35
C PRO A 30 -1.46 -28.04 35.21
N ALA A 31 -1.63 -29.14 35.97
CA ALA A 31 -0.57 -29.72 36.78
C ALA A 31 0.60 -30.26 35.93
N LEU A 32 0.32 -30.71 34.69
CA LEU A 32 1.33 -31.20 33.74
C LEU A 32 2.00 -30.08 32.95
N HIS A 33 1.43 -28.87 32.96
CA HIS A 33 1.94 -27.69 32.26
C HIS A 33 2.24 -26.53 33.21
N PRO A 34 3.22 -26.69 34.12
CA PRO A 34 3.57 -25.62 35.04
C PRO A 34 4.13 -24.39 34.30
N PHE A 35 4.01 -23.23 34.96
CA PHE A 35 4.51 -21.92 34.51
C PHE A 35 3.87 -21.36 33.23
N GLU A 36 2.54 -21.42 33.12
CA GLU A 36 1.81 -20.86 31.98
C GLU A 36 2.15 -19.37 31.76
N VAL A 37 2.06 -18.54 32.80
CA VAL A 37 2.27 -17.09 32.73
C VAL A 37 3.70 -16.74 32.30
N ALA A 38 4.70 -17.40 32.88
CA ALA A 38 6.10 -17.13 32.53
C ALA A 38 6.43 -17.58 31.09
N ARG A 39 5.84 -18.70 30.64
CA ARG A 39 6.00 -19.20 29.27
C ARG A 39 5.38 -18.24 28.25
N GLU A 40 4.19 -17.74 28.55
CA GLU A 40 3.50 -16.75 27.71
C GLU A 40 4.26 -15.42 27.68
N TYR A 41 4.77 -14.96 28.82
CA TYR A 41 5.60 -13.76 28.89
C TYR A 41 6.84 -13.87 27.98
N VAL A 42 7.57 -14.99 28.05
CA VAL A 42 8.75 -15.20 27.18
C VAL A 42 8.35 -15.31 25.71
N ARG A 43 7.21 -15.92 25.38
CA ARG A 43 6.70 -15.95 24.01
C ARG A 43 6.36 -14.56 23.49
N ALA A 44 5.70 -13.73 24.29
CA ALA A 44 5.38 -12.35 23.94
C ALA A 44 6.64 -11.50 23.79
N LEU A 45 7.61 -11.67 24.69
CA LEU A 45 8.90 -10.98 24.63
C LEU A 45 9.72 -11.40 23.41
N ASN A 46 9.69 -12.68 23.03
CA ASN A 46 10.33 -13.14 21.80
C ASN A 46 9.57 -12.64 20.56
N ALA A 47 8.24 -12.60 20.58
CA ALA A 47 7.44 -12.08 19.47
C ALA A 47 7.74 -10.59 19.22
N THR A 48 7.76 -9.76 20.26
CA THR A 48 8.10 -8.33 20.14
C THR A 48 9.56 -8.10 19.73
N LYS A 49 10.49 -8.96 20.15
CA LYS A 49 11.87 -8.93 19.63
C LYS A 49 11.92 -9.29 18.15
N LEU A 50 11.22 -10.34 17.73
CA LEU A 50 11.18 -10.75 16.32
C LEU A 50 10.52 -9.68 15.45
N GLU A 51 9.45 -9.05 15.91
CA GLU A 51 8.80 -7.92 15.23
C GLU A 51 9.81 -6.80 14.93
N ARG A 52 10.65 -6.44 15.91
CA ARG A 52 11.72 -5.44 15.70
C ARG A 52 12.82 -5.91 14.75
N VAL A 53 13.16 -7.20 14.75
CA VAL A 53 14.14 -7.77 13.80
C VAL A 53 13.58 -7.80 12.37
N PHE A 54 12.28 -8.03 12.22
CA PHE A 54 11.58 -8.08 10.94
C PHE A 54 11.01 -6.72 10.51
N ALA A 55 11.18 -5.66 11.30
CA ALA A 55 10.79 -4.30 10.94
C ALA A 55 11.73 -3.74 9.86
N LYS A 56 11.49 -4.17 8.61
CA LYS A 56 12.11 -3.65 7.39
C LYS A 56 11.04 -2.88 6.61
N PRO A 57 10.70 -1.64 7.02
CA PRO A 57 9.54 -0.92 6.50
C PRO A 57 9.74 -0.40 5.08
N PHE A 58 10.98 -0.20 4.66
CA PHE A 58 11.31 0.26 3.32
C PHE A 58 11.22 -0.91 2.34
N LEU A 59 10.33 -0.78 1.35
CA LEU A 59 10.11 -1.76 0.28
C LEU A 59 10.91 -1.34 -0.97
N SER A 60 10.56 -0.20 -1.56
CA SER A 60 11.19 0.35 -2.76
C SER A 60 11.00 1.87 -2.82
N SER A 61 11.65 2.51 -3.79
CA SER A 61 11.49 3.93 -4.12
C SER A 61 11.27 4.06 -5.62
N LEU A 62 10.16 4.67 -6.00
CA LEU A 62 9.86 5.02 -7.39
C LEU A 62 10.64 6.29 -7.74
N ASP A 63 11.85 6.13 -8.29
CA ASP A 63 12.71 7.24 -8.68
C ASP A 63 12.41 7.69 -10.11
N GLY A 64 12.43 8.99 -10.36
CA GLY A 64 12.20 9.53 -11.71
C GLY A 64 11.57 10.90 -11.74
N HIS A 65 11.14 11.44 -10.60
CA HIS A 65 10.99 12.89 -10.46
C HIS A 65 12.37 13.50 -10.24
N ARG A 66 12.68 14.57 -10.99
CA ARG A 66 13.95 15.27 -10.86
C ARG A 66 14.05 16.08 -9.56
N ASP A 67 12.91 16.38 -8.97
CA ASP A 67 12.76 17.24 -7.80
C ASP A 67 11.66 16.70 -6.85
N GLY A 68 11.39 17.43 -5.76
CA GLY A 68 10.42 17.08 -4.72
C GLY A 68 9.00 16.84 -5.25
N VAL A 69 8.39 15.74 -4.79
CA VAL A 69 6.99 15.44 -5.05
C VAL A 69 6.11 16.26 -4.11
N ASN A 70 5.30 17.16 -4.66
CA ASN A 70 4.41 18.02 -3.88
C ASN A 70 3.02 17.42 -3.66
N CYS A 71 2.55 16.60 -4.60
CA CYS A 71 1.22 16.02 -4.55
C CYS A 71 1.21 14.58 -5.07
N MET A 72 0.30 13.77 -4.52
CA MET A 72 0.12 12.38 -4.93
C MET A 72 -1.35 11.96 -4.81
N ALA A 73 -1.78 11.06 -5.67
CA ALA A 73 -3.12 10.49 -5.65
C ALA A 73 -3.07 9.01 -6.08
N LYS A 74 -3.83 8.17 -5.41
CA LYS A 74 -3.99 6.76 -5.80
C LYS A 74 -5.15 6.60 -6.76
N HIS A 75 -5.05 5.64 -7.69
CA HIS A 75 -6.21 5.28 -8.49
C HIS A 75 -7.21 4.46 -7.63
N PRO A 76 -8.52 4.80 -7.58
CA PRO A 76 -9.48 4.10 -6.71
C PRO A 76 -9.80 2.66 -7.13
N LYS A 77 -9.83 2.37 -8.44
CA LYS A 77 -10.07 1.03 -8.99
C LYS A 77 -8.81 0.19 -9.24
N SER A 78 -7.74 0.81 -9.74
CA SER A 78 -6.46 0.13 -9.99
C SER A 78 -5.54 0.26 -8.77
N LEU A 79 -5.30 -0.84 -8.05
CA LEU A 79 -4.47 -0.82 -6.84
C LEU A 79 -2.99 -0.59 -7.14
N SER A 80 -2.52 -0.98 -8.32
CA SER A 80 -1.13 -0.78 -8.73
C SER A 80 -0.88 0.61 -9.30
N THR A 81 -1.89 1.44 -9.56
CA THR A 81 -1.66 2.73 -10.22
C THR A 81 -1.62 3.89 -9.22
N VAL A 82 -0.55 4.69 -9.26
CA VAL A 82 -0.39 5.91 -8.45
C VAL A 82 0.00 7.10 -9.34
N LEU A 83 -0.58 8.25 -9.09
CA LEU A 83 -0.22 9.53 -9.69
C LEU A 83 0.60 10.35 -8.71
N SER A 84 1.61 11.05 -9.23
CA SER A 84 2.46 11.95 -8.45
C SER A 84 2.77 13.19 -9.28
N GLY A 85 2.69 14.36 -8.65
CA GLY A 85 3.03 15.64 -9.25
C GLY A 85 4.24 16.25 -8.56
N ALA A 86 5.24 16.61 -9.35
CA ALA A 86 6.36 17.43 -8.92
C ALA A 86 6.22 18.83 -9.54
N CYS A 87 6.59 19.84 -8.76
CA CYS A 87 6.76 21.18 -9.28
C CYS A 87 7.77 21.96 -8.44
N ASP A 88 8.71 22.60 -9.10
CA ASP A 88 9.54 23.59 -8.44
C ASP A 88 8.80 24.94 -8.39
N GLY A 89 9.13 25.75 -7.38
CA GLY A 89 8.72 27.15 -7.25
C GLY A 89 9.50 28.10 -8.16
N GLU A 90 10.50 27.60 -8.90
CA GLU A 90 11.30 28.40 -9.83
C GLU A 90 10.75 28.40 -11.27
N VAL A 91 11.05 29.48 -12.00
CA VAL A 91 10.49 29.80 -13.32
C VAL A 91 11.11 28.93 -14.45
N GLY A 92 12.09 28.08 -14.14
CA GLY A 92 12.89 27.33 -15.10
C GLY A 92 12.60 25.83 -15.24
N ASP A 93 11.80 25.24 -14.33
CA ASP A 93 11.80 23.78 -14.15
C ASP A 93 10.52 23.07 -14.59
N ASP A 94 10.70 21.78 -14.94
CA ASP A 94 9.71 20.89 -15.52
C ASP A 94 8.60 20.56 -14.49
N LYS A 95 7.40 21.11 -14.67
CA LYS A 95 6.20 20.74 -13.90
C LYS A 95 5.69 19.42 -14.46
N THR A 96 5.90 18.30 -13.76
CA THR A 96 5.54 16.98 -14.30
C THR A 96 4.55 16.24 -13.41
N VAL A 97 3.56 15.61 -14.05
CA VAL A 97 2.73 14.60 -13.41
C VAL A 97 3.12 13.25 -13.99
N LYS A 98 3.55 12.34 -13.13
CA LYS A 98 3.94 10.97 -13.48
C LYS A 98 2.94 9.98 -12.93
N GLN A 99 2.59 9.02 -13.79
CA GLN A 99 1.79 7.87 -13.44
C GLN A 99 2.69 6.65 -13.28
N TRP A 100 2.55 5.96 -12.15
CA TRP A 100 3.39 4.84 -11.75
C TRP A 100 2.59 3.55 -11.68
N LYS A 101 3.28 2.45 -11.95
CA LYS A 101 2.82 1.09 -11.67
C LYS A 101 3.59 0.56 -10.46
N MET A 102 2.89 0.31 -9.36
CA MET A 102 3.38 -0.30 -8.13
C MET A 102 3.38 -1.84 -8.25
N GLU A 103 3.79 -2.36 -9.40
CA GLU A 103 4.03 -3.78 -9.60
C GLU A 103 5.53 -4.02 -9.49
N SER A 104 5.93 -5.17 -8.92
CA SER A 104 7.35 -5.50 -8.82
C SER A 104 7.92 -5.58 -10.24
N PRO A 105 8.95 -4.79 -10.58
CA PRO A 105 9.59 -4.90 -11.88
C PRO A 105 10.16 -6.30 -12.07
N GLU A 106 10.18 -6.79 -13.31
CA GLU A 106 10.92 -8.00 -13.64
C GLU A 106 12.42 -7.76 -13.42
N TYR A 107 13.16 -8.82 -13.10
CA TYR A 107 14.57 -8.73 -12.72
C TYR A 107 15.40 -8.07 -13.83
N GLY A 108 15.80 -6.81 -13.63
CA GLY A 108 16.65 -6.04 -14.55
C GLY A 108 15.95 -4.92 -15.32
N GLU A 109 14.66 -4.68 -15.11
CA GLU A 109 13.95 -3.52 -15.68
C GLU A 109 14.05 -2.30 -14.75
N GLU A 110 14.33 -1.13 -15.31
CA GLU A 110 14.26 0.15 -14.58
C GLU A 110 12.79 0.55 -14.40
N GLU A 111 12.45 1.06 -13.21
CA GLU A 111 11.09 1.52 -12.91
C GLU A 111 10.82 2.85 -13.63
N GLU A 112 10.28 2.75 -14.84
CA GLU A 112 9.83 3.92 -15.60
C GLU A 112 8.36 4.26 -15.31
N PRO A 113 8.00 5.56 -15.27
CA PRO A 113 6.60 5.96 -15.17
C PRO A 113 5.84 5.55 -16.45
N ILE A 114 4.63 4.99 -16.28
CA ILE A 114 3.73 4.62 -17.38
C ILE A 114 3.48 5.81 -18.31
N HIS A 115 3.26 6.97 -17.70
CA HIS A 115 2.94 8.19 -18.42
C HIS A 115 3.56 9.40 -17.72
N THR A 116 4.13 10.31 -18.50
CA THR A 116 4.67 11.58 -18.02
C THR A 116 3.94 12.71 -18.73
N ILE A 117 3.26 13.55 -17.96
CA ILE A 117 2.51 14.72 -18.43
C ILE A 117 3.31 15.95 -18.05
N LEU A 118 3.58 16.79 -19.04
CA LEU A 118 4.22 18.10 -18.84
C LEU A 118 3.14 19.16 -18.61
N GLY A 119 3.13 19.68 -17.40
CA GLY A 119 2.28 20.75 -16.95
C GLY A 119 2.79 22.14 -17.33
N LYS A 120 1.86 23.08 -17.48
CA LYS A 120 2.17 24.50 -17.69
C LYS A 120 2.26 25.27 -16.37
N THR A 121 1.53 24.80 -15.36
CA THR A 121 1.34 25.45 -14.06
C THR A 121 1.83 24.56 -12.92
N VAL A 122 2.12 25.19 -11.79
CA VAL A 122 2.56 24.52 -10.55
C VAL A 122 1.39 23.73 -10.00
N TYR A 123 1.62 22.46 -9.61
CA TYR A 123 0.58 21.57 -9.09
C TYR A 123 0.59 21.52 -7.57
N THR A 124 -0.47 22.00 -6.94
CA THR A 124 -0.67 22.01 -5.47
C THR A 124 -1.41 20.77 -5.00
N GLY A 125 -2.19 20.12 -5.87
CA GLY A 125 -2.98 18.96 -5.52
C GLY A 125 -3.42 18.16 -6.73
N ILE A 126 -3.60 16.87 -6.51
CA ILE A 126 -4.09 15.91 -7.49
C ILE A 126 -5.14 15.06 -6.80
N ASP A 127 -6.20 14.72 -7.52
CA ASP A 127 -7.11 13.68 -7.09
C ASP A 127 -7.70 12.91 -8.28
N HIS A 128 -8.03 11.65 -8.05
CA HIS A 128 -8.56 10.75 -9.06
C HIS A 128 -10.06 10.53 -8.85
N HIS A 129 -10.81 10.57 -9.94
CA HIS A 129 -12.24 10.32 -9.91
C HIS A 129 -12.53 8.83 -9.59
N TRP A 130 -13.61 8.56 -8.87
CA TRP A 130 -13.88 7.21 -8.34
C TRP A 130 -14.42 6.22 -9.39
N LYS A 131 -15.10 6.71 -10.44
CA LYS A 131 -15.79 5.88 -11.44
C LYS A 131 -15.13 5.89 -12.81
N GLU A 132 -14.95 7.09 -13.37
CA GLU A 132 -14.28 7.34 -14.65
C GLU A 132 -12.75 7.42 -14.51
N PRO A 133 -11.98 7.09 -15.58
CA PRO A 133 -10.52 7.20 -15.64
C PRO A 133 -10.06 8.66 -15.84
N VAL A 134 -10.61 9.54 -15.00
CA VAL A 134 -10.41 10.97 -15.05
C VAL A 134 -9.74 11.40 -13.76
N PHE A 135 -8.78 12.31 -13.84
CA PHE A 135 -8.18 12.90 -12.65
C PHE A 135 -8.16 14.41 -12.79
N ALA A 136 -8.14 15.10 -11.66
CA ALA A 136 -8.07 16.55 -11.61
C ALA A 136 -6.76 16.97 -10.95
N THR A 137 -6.13 17.98 -11.51
CA THR A 137 -4.96 18.64 -10.93
C THR A 137 -5.34 20.07 -10.59
N CYS A 138 -4.83 20.59 -9.49
CA CYS A 138 -5.01 21.98 -9.11
C CYS A 138 -3.69 22.71 -8.92
N GLY A 139 -3.78 24.03 -9.01
CA GLY A 139 -2.68 24.96 -9.00
C GLY A 139 -3.21 26.35 -9.25
N HIS A 140 -2.68 27.02 -10.27
CA HIS A 140 -3.27 28.28 -10.74
C HIS A 140 -4.67 28.11 -11.36
N GLN A 141 -4.93 26.95 -11.95
CA GLN A 141 -6.22 26.56 -12.52
C GLN A 141 -6.49 25.09 -12.22
N VAL A 142 -7.74 24.66 -12.36
CA VAL A 142 -8.09 23.23 -12.26
C VAL A 142 -8.11 22.65 -13.65
N ASP A 143 -7.23 21.71 -13.90
CA ASP A 143 -7.20 20.96 -15.14
C ASP A 143 -7.75 19.56 -14.90
N ILE A 144 -8.71 19.16 -15.72
CA ILE A 144 -9.29 17.81 -15.74
C ILE A 144 -8.62 17.04 -16.87
N TRP A 145 -8.05 15.90 -16.52
CA TRP A 145 -7.25 15.05 -17.39
C TRP A 145 -7.91 13.70 -17.55
N ASP A 146 -7.68 13.11 -18.71
CA ASP A 146 -8.01 11.72 -19.00
C ASP A 146 -6.70 10.92 -18.91
N GLU A 147 -6.71 9.73 -18.32
CA GLU A 147 -5.51 8.91 -18.08
C GLU A 147 -4.72 8.61 -19.37
N GLN A 148 -5.41 8.54 -20.51
CA GLN A 148 -4.83 8.23 -21.82
C GLN A 148 -4.33 9.45 -22.59
N ARG A 149 -4.48 10.67 -22.05
CA ARG A 149 -4.18 11.91 -22.78
C ARG A 149 -3.09 12.71 -22.09
N THR A 150 -2.19 13.27 -22.90
CA THR A 150 -1.15 14.22 -22.48
C THR A 150 -1.64 15.67 -22.41
N SER A 151 -2.86 15.96 -22.88
CA SER A 151 -3.47 17.28 -22.85
C SER A 151 -4.72 17.29 -21.96
N PRO A 152 -5.00 18.40 -21.26
CA PRO A 152 -6.16 18.48 -20.39
C PRO A 152 -7.43 18.45 -21.23
N LYS A 153 -8.43 17.68 -20.77
CA LYS A 153 -9.76 17.60 -21.39
C LYS A 153 -10.54 18.90 -21.17
N CYS A 154 -10.39 19.49 -19.99
CA CYS A 154 -11.05 20.73 -19.60
C CYS A 154 -10.16 21.50 -18.63
N SER A 155 -10.10 22.83 -18.78
CA SER A 155 -9.44 23.74 -17.85
C SER A 155 -10.49 24.67 -17.26
N LEU A 156 -10.60 24.69 -15.94
CA LEU A 156 -11.53 25.50 -15.17
C LEU A 156 -10.74 26.57 -14.40
N THR A 157 -11.10 27.83 -14.61
CA THR A 157 -10.51 28.98 -13.92
C THR A 157 -11.57 29.64 -13.06
N TRP A 158 -11.26 29.85 -11.78
CA TRP A 158 -12.14 30.56 -10.84
C TRP A 158 -11.50 31.89 -10.46
N GLY A 159 -11.49 32.82 -11.41
CA GLY A 159 -10.89 34.14 -11.20
C GLY A 159 -9.36 34.10 -11.07
N PHE A 160 -8.82 34.93 -10.17
CA PHE A 160 -7.37 35.19 -10.06
C PHE A 160 -6.67 34.35 -9.00
N ASP A 161 -7.42 33.75 -8.06
CA ASP A 161 -6.85 33.02 -6.94
C ASP A 161 -6.42 31.60 -7.34
N SER A 162 -5.28 31.18 -6.79
CA SER A 162 -4.78 29.81 -6.90
C SER A 162 -5.56 28.88 -5.97
N ILE A 163 -5.81 27.65 -6.42
CA ILE A 163 -6.56 26.64 -5.68
C ILE A 163 -5.57 25.76 -4.93
N SER A 164 -5.75 25.63 -3.62
CA SER A 164 -4.83 24.88 -2.76
C SER A 164 -5.09 23.37 -2.80
N SER A 165 -6.34 22.93 -2.92
CA SER A 165 -6.68 21.51 -2.92
C SER A 165 -7.89 21.16 -3.77
N VAL A 166 -7.86 19.96 -4.36
CA VAL A 166 -8.97 19.38 -5.10
C VAL A 166 -9.23 17.96 -4.62
N LYS A 167 -10.50 17.63 -4.41
CA LYS A 167 -10.96 16.31 -4.01
C LYS A 167 -12.28 15.94 -4.70
N PHE A 168 -12.37 14.73 -5.20
CA PHE A 168 -13.61 14.13 -5.68
C PHE A 168 -14.36 13.51 -4.51
N ASN A 169 -15.66 13.81 -4.44
CA ASN A 169 -16.52 13.13 -3.48
C ASN A 169 -16.76 11.66 -3.94
N PRO A 170 -16.60 10.66 -3.05
CA PRO A 170 -16.80 9.25 -3.40
C PRO A 170 -18.23 8.87 -3.78
N ILE A 171 -19.24 9.62 -3.31
CA ILE A 171 -20.66 9.26 -3.46
C ILE A 171 -21.28 10.00 -4.63
N GLU A 172 -21.38 11.32 -4.52
CA GLU A 172 -21.79 12.20 -5.61
C GLU A 172 -20.51 12.64 -6.29
N VAL A 173 -20.22 12.11 -7.48
CA VAL A 173 -18.88 12.19 -8.09
C VAL A 173 -18.54 13.58 -8.65
N MET A 174 -19.09 14.62 -8.03
CA MET A 174 -18.79 16.02 -8.24
C MET A 174 -17.40 16.37 -7.69
N LEU A 175 -16.78 17.34 -8.35
CA LEU A 175 -15.54 17.98 -7.90
C LEU A 175 -15.82 18.90 -6.72
N VAL A 176 -15.06 18.72 -5.64
CA VAL A 176 -15.00 19.64 -4.51
C VAL A 176 -13.66 20.35 -4.57
N LEU A 177 -13.70 21.68 -4.63
CA LEU A 177 -12.53 22.55 -4.66
C LEU A 177 -12.38 23.21 -3.29
N HIS A 178 -11.16 23.26 -2.77
CA HIS A 178 -10.81 24.11 -1.64
C HIS A 178 -9.86 25.18 -2.17
N VAL A 179 -10.31 26.44 -2.10
CA VAL A 179 -9.48 27.62 -2.37
C VAL A 179 -8.57 27.81 -1.16
#